data_AF-G2LKJ1-F1
#
_entry.id   AF-G2LKJ1-F1
#
_cell.length_a   1.000
_cell.length_b   1.000
_cell.length_c   1.000
_cell.angle_alpha   90.00
_cell.angle_beta   90.00
_cell.angle_gamma   90.00
#
_symmetry.space_group_name_H-M   'P 1'
#
loop_
_entity.id
_entity.type
_entity.pdbx_description
1 polymer ?
#
loop_
_entity_poly.entity_id
_entity_poly.type
_entity_poly.pdbx_seq_one_letter_code
_entity_poly.pdbx_strand_id
1 'polypeptide(L)'
;MKFKTFLALVITGGLVLSAVIIGSCVWLLRQPARQEVVSRPVVSPPPASPSLPAPTNTFGLRPVDRDLLEALRRPVTGDRIKDAFPGRPYKITLYCDNPGAGWNRAKIDLNRNNRWDEKITIVNGEPTKRQVASRDDENYDLEYRWRGGQWVAK
;
A
#
# COMPACT_ATOMS: atom_id res chain seq x y z
N MET A 1 29.49 -22.83 -9.26
CA MET A 1 29.17 -23.76 -8.16
C MET A 1 29.70 -23.09 -6.88
N LYS A 2 29.00 -22.87 -5.77
CA LYS A 2 27.89 -23.59 -5.12
C LYS A 2 27.05 -22.59 -4.30
N PHE A 3 25.74 -22.62 -4.51
CA PHE A 3 24.71 -22.12 -3.58
C PHE A 3 24.62 -23.04 -2.35
N LYS A 4 23.97 -22.55 -1.27
CA LYS A 4 23.63 -23.17 0.06
C LYS A 4 24.43 -22.45 1.15
N THR A 5 23.83 -21.70 2.08
CA THR A 5 22.94 -22.10 3.19
C THR A 5 22.45 -20.79 3.84
N PHE A 6 21.19 -20.52 4.18
CA PHE A 6 20.50 -21.02 5.37
C PHE A 6 19.00 -20.65 5.27
N LEU A 7 18.18 -21.63 4.87
CA LEU A 7 16.76 -21.72 5.18
C LEU A 7 16.67 -22.71 6.35
N ALA A 8 15.90 -22.37 7.39
CA ALA A 8 15.55 -23.15 8.59
C ALA A 8 16.14 -22.62 9.91
N LEU A 9 15.37 -21.75 10.59
CA LEU A 9 15.43 -21.62 12.03
C LEU A 9 14.01 -21.41 12.61
N VAL A 10 13.46 -22.53 13.09
CA VAL A 10 12.66 -22.67 14.32
C VAL A 10 11.19 -22.20 14.28
N ILE A 11 10.37 -23.11 13.74
CA ILE A 11 9.03 -23.45 14.27
C ILE A 11 9.27 -24.45 15.42
N THR A 12 9.39 -23.98 16.66
CA THR A 12 9.30 -24.84 17.85
C THR A 12 9.00 -23.99 19.09
N GLY A 13 7.77 -24.06 19.60
CA GLY A 13 7.38 -23.32 20.80
C GLY A 13 5.91 -23.47 21.16
N GLY A 14 5.38 -24.70 21.11
CA GLY A 14 4.05 -25.02 21.61
C GLY A 14 4.11 -25.56 23.04
N LEU A 15 3.19 -25.05 23.88
CA LEU A 15 2.48 -25.73 24.97
C LEU A 15 3.26 -26.46 26.06
N VAL A 16 3.29 -25.92 27.29
CA VAL A 16 3.08 -26.66 28.55
C VAL A 16 2.54 -25.73 29.67
N LEU A 17 1.34 -26.07 30.19
CA LEU A 17 0.73 -25.95 31.53
C LEU A 17 1.15 -24.77 32.47
N SER A 18 0.24 -24.10 33.20
CA SER A 18 -0.54 -24.68 34.31
C SER A 18 -1.57 -23.68 34.86
N ALA A 19 -2.68 -24.21 35.36
CA ALA A 19 -3.85 -23.52 35.90
C ALA A 19 -3.80 -23.31 37.44
N VAL A 20 -4.81 -22.56 37.93
CA VAL A 20 -5.37 -22.46 39.32
C VAL A 20 -4.65 -21.44 40.23
N ILE A 21 -5.31 -20.36 40.70
CA ILE A 21 -6.18 -20.24 41.91
C ILE A 21 -7.10 -19.00 41.72
N ILE A 22 -8.43 -19.12 41.55
CA ILE A 22 -9.53 -19.18 42.54
C ILE A 22 -9.51 -18.04 43.60
N GLY A 23 -10.55 -17.20 43.60
CA GLY A 23 -10.88 -16.30 44.72
C GLY A 23 -11.69 -15.08 44.30
N SER A 24 -12.94 -15.26 43.88
CA SER A 24 -14.12 -15.01 44.74
C SER A 24 -14.48 -13.52 44.86
N CYS A 25 -15.50 -13.10 44.10
CA CYS A 25 -16.49 -12.10 44.51
C CYS A 25 -17.71 -12.23 43.60
N VAL A 26 -18.50 -13.27 43.84
CA VAL A 26 -19.93 -13.27 43.51
C VAL A 26 -20.59 -12.31 44.47
N TRP A 27 -21.07 -11.16 43.99
CA TRP A 27 -22.26 -10.52 44.56
C TRP A 27 -23.09 -9.91 43.45
N LEU A 28 -24.36 -10.31 43.47
CA LEU A 28 -25.41 -9.93 42.56
C LEU A 28 -25.67 -8.43 42.61
N LEU A 29 -26.05 -7.83 41.48
CA LEU A 29 -27.16 -6.87 41.43
C LEU A 29 -27.72 -6.81 40.01
N ARG A 30 -28.88 -7.45 39.88
CA ARG A 30 -29.92 -7.28 38.87
C ARG A 30 -30.22 -5.79 38.66
N GLN A 31 -30.12 -5.28 37.43
CA GLN A 31 -30.84 -4.08 37.02
C GLN A 31 -31.45 -4.22 35.61
N PRO A 32 -32.68 -3.71 35.42
CA PRO A 32 -33.50 -3.95 34.24
C PRO A 32 -33.04 -3.12 33.03
N ALA A 33 -33.36 -3.63 31.84
CA ALA A 33 -33.17 -2.94 30.58
C ALA A 33 -33.84 -1.56 30.60
N ARG A 34 -33.02 -0.51 30.59
CA ARG A 34 -33.45 0.84 30.21
C ARG A 34 -33.05 1.04 28.75
N GLN A 35 -34.03 0.94 27.86
CA GLN A 35 -33.87 1.43 26.50
C GLN A 35 -33.72 2.94 26.55
N GLU A 36 -32.48 3.39 26.36
CA GLU A 36 -32.19 4.79 26.10
C GLU A 36 -32.30 4.99 24.59
N VAL A 37 -33.38 5.67 24.17
CA VAL A 37 -33.55 6.15 22.80
C VAL A 37 -32.52 7.26 22.59
N VAL A 38 -31.33 6.87 22.12
CA VAL A 38 -30.31 7.82 21.66
C VAL A 38 -30.70 8.24 20.24
N SER A 39 -31.27 9.42 20.15
CA SER A 39 -31.44 10.18 18.92
C SER A 39 -30.10 10.22 18.17
N ARG A 40 -30.04 9.59 16.99
CA ARG A 40 -28.87 9.68 16.11
C ARG A 40 -28.63 11.14 15.77
N PRO A 41 -27.41 11.70 15.96
CA PRO A 41 -27.06 12.93 15.28
C PRO A 41 -27.10 12.65 13.77
N VAL A 42 -27.84 13.48 13.03
CA VAL A 42 -27.78 13.52 11.57
C VAL A 42 -26.36 13.98 11.21
N VAL A 43 -25.51 13.00 10.90
CA VAL A 43 -24.19 13.26 10.32
C VAL A 43 -24.46 13.76 8.90
N SER A 44 -24.30 15.06 8.69
CA SER A 44 -24.21 15.63 7.36
C SER A 44 -23.16 14.84 6.56
N PRO A 45 -23.45 14.44 5.30
CA PRO A 45 -22.43 13.77 4.49
C PRO A 45 -21.21 14.70 4.39
N PRO A 46 -19.98 14.16 4.52
CA PRO A 46 -18.78 14.96 4.29
C PRO A 46 -18.87 15.60 2.90
N PRO A 47 -18.35 16.83 2.71
CA PRO A 47 -18.28 17.43 1.38
C PRO A 47 -17.59 16.41 0.46
N ALA A 48 -18.23 16.09 -0.65
CA ALA A 48 -17.71 15.16 -1.63
C ALA A 48 -16.24 15.53 -1.89
N SER A 49 -15.32 14.64 -1.53
CA SER A 49 -13.94 14.74 -2.02
C SER A 49 -14.05 14.93 -3.53
N PRO A 50 -13.34 15.89 -4.13
CA PRO A 50 -13.37 16.07 -5.58
C PRO A 50 -13.00 14.71 -6.19
N SER A 51 -13.99 14.05 -6.77
CA SER A 51 -13.79 12.82 -7.52
C SER A 51 -12.77 13.17 -8.58
N LEU A 52 -11.62 12.49 -8.53
CA LEU A 52 -10.59 12.60 -9.55
C LEU A 52 -11.28 12.57 -10.92
N PRO A 53 -10.99 13.52 -11.83
CA PRO A 53 -11.60 13.52 -13.14
C PRO A 53 -11.39 12.15 -13.79
N ALA A 54 -12.49 11.59 -14.30
CA ALA A 54 -12.46 10.34 -15.05
C ALA A 54 -11.36 10.44 -16.13
N PRO A 55 -10.57 9.37 -16.35
CA PRO A 55 -9.43 9.42 -17.25
C PRO A 55 -9.92 9.82 -18.64
N THR A 56 -9.51 11.00 -19.06
CA THR A 56 -9.73 11.47 -20.43
C THR A 56 -8.95 10.53 -21.33
N ASN A 57 -9.66 9.84 -22.23
CA ASN A 57 -9.11 8.91 -23.20
C ASN A 57 -8.01 9.56 -24.05
N THR A 58 -6.79 9.54 -23.55
CA THR A 58 -5.63 9.25 -24.38
C THR A 58 -5.44 7.74 -24.20
N PHE A 59 -5.34 6.98 -25.28
CA PHE A 59 -4.82 5.61 -25.24
C PHE A 59 -3.31 5.62 -24.89
N GLY A 60 -2.94 6.37 -23.84
CA GLY A 60 -1.62 6.93 -23.64
C GLY A 60 -1.39 7.24 -22.18
N LEU A 61 -0.18 6.95 -21.75
CA LEU A 61 0.32 7.08 -20.39
C LEU A 61 -0.06 8.39 -19.71
N ARG A 62 -0.45 8.30 -18.42
CA ARG A 62 -0.70 9.48 -17.57
C ARG A 62 0.60 10.28 -17.38
N PRO A 63 0.54 11.57 -17.03
CA PRO A 63 1.75 12.34 -16.69
C PRO A 63 2.65 11.64 -15.65
N VAL A 64 2.06 11.08 -14.59
CA VAL A 64 2.79 10.32 -13.57
C VAL A 64 3.46 9.07 -14.11
N ASP A 65 2.88 8.43 -15.13
CA ASP A 65 3.45 7.23 -15.74
C ASP A 65 4.67 7.60 -16.60
N ARG A 66 4.63 8.74 -17.30
CA ARG A 66 5.77 9.25 -18.06
C ARG A 66 6.93 9.65 -17.14
N ASP A 67 6.62 10.38 -16.07
CA ASP A 67 7.59 10.77 -15.06
C ASP A 67 8.20 9.54 -14.37
N LEU A 68 7.40 8.51 -14.06
CA LEU A 68 7.90 7.23 -13.55
C LEU A 68 8.94 6.64 -14.50
N LEU A 69 8.60 6.47 -15.78
CA LEU A 69 9.52 5.91 -16.79
C LEU A 69 10.81 6.74 -16.92
N GLU A 70 10.70 8.07 -16.82
CA GLU A 70 11.87 8.95 -16.80
C GLU A 70 12.74 8.70 -15.56
N ALA A 71 12.13 8.58 -14.38
CA ALA A 71 12.87 8.32 -13.14
C ALA A 71 13.57 6.96 -13.14
N LEU A 72 12.99 5.94 -13.79
CA LEU A 72 13.62 4.62 -13.93
C LEU A 72 14.92 4.64 -14.75
N ARG A 73 15.12 5.66 -15.61
CA ARG A 73 16.37 5.83 -16.37
C ARG A 73 17.50 6.41 -15.54
N ARG A 74 17.21 6.97 -14.36
CA ARG A 74 18.24 7.53 -13.49
C ARG A 74 19.06 6.41 -12.86
N PRO A 75 20.40 6.56 -12.73
CA PRO A 75 21.22 5.56 -12.08
C PRO A 75 20.82 5.42 -10.61
N VAL A 76 20.97 4.21 -10.07
CA VAL A 76 20.77 3.96 -8.65
C VAL A 76 21.98 4.50 -7.88
N THR A 77 21.77 5.57 -7.11
CA THR A 77 22.81 6.19 -6.27
C THR A 77 22.73 5.79 -4.80
N GLY A 78 21.72 4.99 -4.41
CA GLY A 78 21.50 4.53 -3.04
C GLY A 78 20.41 3.47 -2.96
N ASP A 79 19.88 3.24 -1.76
CA ASP A 79 18.80 2.29 -1.50
C ASP A 79 17.42 2.82 -1.94
N ARG A 80 17.23 4.15 -1.92
CA ARG A 80 15.95 4.78 -2.29
C ARG A 80 16.08 6.24 -2.72
N ILE A 81 15.13 6.68 -3.53
CA ILE A 81 14.85 8.11 -3.78
C ILE A 81 13.47 8.42 -3.19
N LYS A 82 13.41 9.30 -2.19
CA LYS A 82 12.17 9.62 -1.46
C LYS A 82 11.14 10.41 -2.27
N ASP A 83 11.59 11.26 -3.18
CA ASP A 83 10.74 12.02 -4.09
C ASP A 83 11.53 12.32 -5.36
N ALA A 84 11.20 11.63 -6.45
CA ALA A 84 11.91 11.77 -7.71
C ALA A 84 11.60 13.11 -8.43
N PHE A 85 10.45 13.73 -8.14
CA PHE A 85 10.01 14.98 -8.77
C PHE A 85 9.32 15.90 -7.77
N PRO A 86 10.10 16.59 -6.90
CA PRO A 86 9.54 17.58 -6.00
C PRO A 86 8.80 18.67 -6.80
N GLY A 87 7.63 19.09 -6.31
CA GLY A 87 6.78 20.11 -6.93
C GLY A 87 5.74 19.58 -7.92
N ARG A 88 5.78 18.29 -8.28
CA ARG A 88 4.65 17.63 -8.96
C ARG A 88 3.45 17.49 -8.01
N PRO A 89 2.21 17.41 -8.54
CA PRO A 89 1.02 17.19 -7.71
C PRO A 89 0.99 15.80 -7.06
N TYR A 90 1.86 14.89 -7.51
CA TYR A 90 2.10 13.56 -6.96
C TYR A 90 3.54 13.44 -6.46
N LYS A 91 3.82 12.35 -5.74
CA LYS A 91 5.13 11.97 -5.24
C LYS A 91 5.47 10.56 -5.72
N ILE A 92 6.66 10.39 -6.28
CA ILE A 92 7.17 9.09 -6.72
C ILE A 92 8.38 8.74 -5.85
N THR A 93 8.27 7.65 -5.08
CA THR A 93 9.38 7.07 -4.32
C THR A 93 9.91 5.85 -5.05
N LEU A 94 11.20 5.82 -5.35
CA LEU A 94 11.89 4.67 -5.95
C LEU A 94 12.68 3.91 -4.89
N TYR A 95 12.70 2.59 -5.00
CA TYR A 95 13.40 1.68 -4.11
C TYR A 95 14.31 0.73 -4.91
N CYS A 96 15.50 0.51 -4.36
CA CYS A 96 16.45 -0.51 -4.74
C CYS A 96 16.58 -1.48 -3.56
N ASP A 97 15.56 -2.31 -3.36
CA ASP A 97 15.53 -3.26 -2.25
C ASP A 97 16.61 -4.37 -2.39
N ASN A 98 17.11 -4.59 -3.61
CA ASN A 98 18.13 -5.60 -3.94
C ASN A 98 19.33 -4.89 -4.60
N PRO A 99 20.44 -4.67 -3.88
CA PRO A 99 21.62 -3.99 -4.41
C PRO A 99 22.13 -4.65 -5.71
N GLY A 100 22.46 -3.83 -6.71
CA GLY A 100 22.93 -4.28 -8.02
C GLY A 100 21.84 -4.67 -9.02
N ALA A 101 20.58 -4.80 -8.60
CA ALA A 101 19.47 -5.14 -9.51
C ALA A 101 18.83 -3.92 -10.21
N GLY A 102 19.27 -2.70 -9.88
CA GLY A 102 18.60 -1.47 -10.30
C GLY A 102 17.36 -1.17 -9.45
N TRP A 103 16.54 -0.22 -9.92
CA TRP A 103 15.23 0.04 -9.32
C TRP A 103 14.34 -1.20 -9.44
N ASN A 104 13.76 -1.64 -8.33
CA ASN A 104 12.91 -2.86 -8.31
C ASN A 104 11.48 -2.59 -7.81
N ARG A 105 11.25 -1.44 -7.18
CA ARG A 105 9.93 -1.04 -6.71
C ARG A 105 9.77 0.47 -6.75
N ALA A 106 8.59 0.93 -7.10
CA ALA A 106 8.17 2.32 -6.91
C ALA A 106 6.87 2.36 -6.11
N LYS A 107 6.70 3.43 -5.33
CA LYS A 107 5.43 3.79 -4.70
C LYS A 107 5.05 5.19 -5.14
N ILE A 108 3.77 5.37 -5.45
CA ILE A 108 3.21 6.62 -5.94
C ILE A 108 2.12 7.05 -4.97
N ASP A 109 2.23 8.31 -4.56
CA ASP A 109 1.23 9.04 -3.79
C ASP A 109 0.71 10.13 -4.74
N LEU A 110 -0.53 9.98 -5.21
CA LEU A 110 -1.14 10.79 -6.26
C LEU A 110 -1.58 12.17 -5.77
N ASN A 111 -1.77 12.34 -4.46
CA ASN A 111 -2.33 13.56 -3.85
C ASN A 111 -1.41 14.18 -2.77
N ARG A 112 -0.23 13.59 -2.55
CA ARG A 112 0.80 13.98 -1.55
C ARG A 112 0.31 13.94 -0.10
N ASN A 113 -0.61 13.04 0.23
CA ASN A 113 -1.15 12.90 1.58
C ASN A 113 -0.35 11.92 2.48
N ASN A 114 0.78 11.40 1.98
CA ASN A 114 1.61 10.37 2.62
C ASN A 114 0.97 8.98 2.73
N ARG A 115 -0.02 8.69 1.89
CA ARG A 115 -0.54 7.34 1.63
C ARG A 115 -0.19 6.94 0.21
N TRP A 116 -0.05 5.65 0.00
CA TRP A 116 0.40 5.13 -1.30
C TRP A 116 -0.78 4.61 -2.11
N ASP A 117 -1.26 5.42 -3.06
CA ASP A 117 -2.29 5.02 -4.01
C ASP A 117 -1.82 3.89 -4.93
N GLU A 118 -0.54 3.89 -5.33
CA GLU A 118 -0.03 2.87 -6.24
C GLU A 118 1.31 2.30 -5.82
N LYS A 119 1.48 1.03 -6.14
CA LYS A 119 2.74 0.30 -6.01
C LYS A 119 3.09 -0.34 -7.36
N ILE A 120 4.29 -0.03 -7.84
CA ILE A 120 4.81 -0.54 -9.10
C ILE A 120 5.95 -1.51 -8.82
N THR A 121 5.90 -2.68 -9.45
CA THR A 121 7.01 -3.64 -9.49
C THR A 121 7.81 -3.41 -10.76
N ILE A 122 9.14 -3.32 -10.61
CA ILE A 122 10.07 -3.08 -11.70
C ILE A 122 10.99 -4.29 -11.82
N VAL A 123 11.20 -4.77 -13.04
CA VAL A 123 12.10 -5.89 -13.34
C VAL A 123 12.94 -5.48 -14.54
N ASN A 124 14.26 -5.64 -14.44
CA ASN A 124 15.21 -5.27 -15.51
C ASN A 124 15.04 -3.81 -15.99
N GLY A 125 14.74 -2.89 -15.07
CA GLY A 125 14.55 -1.47 -15.38
C GLY A 125 13.18 -1.12 -15.99
N GLU A 126 12.30 -2.09 -16.21
CA GLU A 126 10.96 -1.86 -16.77
C GLU A 126 9.83 -2.13 -15.77
N PRO A 127 8.75 -1.34 -15.78
CA PRO A 127 7.54 -1.66 -15.04
C PRO A 127 6.96 -2.99 -15.52
N THR A 128 6.47 -3.83 -14.60
CA THR A 128 5.85 -5.12 -14.95
C THR A 128 4.46 -5.30 -14.34
N LYS A 129 4.25 -4.76 -13.15
CA LYS A 129 3.00 -4.86 -12.39
C LYS A 129 2.71 -3.54 -11.71
N ARG A 130 1.47 -3.09 -11.79
CA ARG A 130 0.91 -2.00 -11.01
C ARG A 130 -0.16 -2.57 -10.10
N GLN A 131 -0.14 -2.14 -8.85
CA GLN A 131 -1.18 -2.37 -7.87
C GLN A 131 -1.74 -1.01 -7.46
N VAL A 132 -3.05 -0.84 -7.43
CA VAL A 132 -3.73 0.43 -7.08
C VAL A 132 -4.63 0.18 -5.90
N ALA A 133 -4.58 1.09 -4.92
CA ALA A 133 -5.50 1.18 -3.80
C ALA A 133 -6.54 2.25 -4.14
N SER A 134 -7.67 1.84 -4.73
CA SER A 134 -8.68 2.75 -5.27
C SER A 134 -9.35 3.65 -4.22
N ARG A 135 -9.18 3.32 -2.94
CA ARG A 135 -9.75 4.01 -1.78
C ARG A 135 -8.73 4.79 -0.95
N ASP A 136 -7.48 4.90 -1.43
CA ASP A 136 -6.43 5.64 -0.73
C ASP A 136 -6.22 5.15 0.73
N ASP A 137 -6.25 3.82 0.87
CA ASP A 137 -6.16 3.08 2.13
C ASP A 137 -4.98 2.08 2.14
N GLU A 138 -4.12 2.15 1.11
CA GLU A 138 -3.03 1.21 0.83
C GLU A 138 -3.45 -0.25 0.67
N ASN A 139 -4.77 -0.53 0.60
CA ASN A 139 -5.30 -1.84 0.30
C ASN A 139 -5.46 -1.96 -1.21
N TYR A 140 -4.47 -2.59 -1.85
CA TYR A 140 -4.42 -2.68 -3.30
C TYR A 140 -5.47 -3.65 -3.86
N ASP A 141 -6.59 -3.11 -4.33
CA ASP A 141 -7.75 -3.83 -4.84
C ASP A 141 -7.73 -4.02 -6.36
N LEU A 142 -6.94 -3.25 -7.09
CA LEU A 142 -6.79 -3.36 -8.54
C LEU A 142 -5.35 -3.74 -8.94
N GLU A 143 -5.23 -4.54 -10.00
CA GLU A 143 -3.94 -4.97 -10.56
C GLU A 143 -3.90 -4.76 -12.08
N TYR A 144 -2.77 -4.24 -12.57
CA TYR A 144 -2.50 -4.05 -13.98
C TYR A 144 -1.13 -4.63 -14.36
N ARG A 145 -0.99 -5.00 -15.64
CA ARG A 145 0.24 -5.49 -16.25
C ARG A 145 0.73 -4.54 -17.32
N TRP A 146 2.04 -4.38 -17.36
CA TRP A 146 2.70 -3.57 -18.39
C TRP A 146 2.81 -4.39 -19.67
N ARG A 147 2.20 -3.90 -20.75
CA ARG A 147 2.18 -4.53 -22.08
C ARG A 147 2.35 -3.45 -23.14
N GLY A 148 3.41 -3.55 -23.95
CA GLY A 148 3.60 -2.66 -25.11
C GLY A 148 3.56 -1.16 -24.78
N GLY A 149 4.05 -0.74 -23.61
CA GLY A 149 4.04 0.66 -23.20
C GLY A 149 2.74 1.14 -22.55
N GLN A 150 1.83 0.23 -22.19
CA GLN A 150 0.54 0.54 -21.60
C GLN A 150 0.24 -0.35 -20.39
N TRP A 151 -0.64 0.14 -19.51
CA TRP A 151 -1.18 -0.63 -18.41
C TRP A 151 -2.47 -1.32 -18.83
N VAL A 152 -2.49 -2.64 -18.76
CA VAL A 152 -3.65 -3.48 -19.08
C VAL A 152 -4.14 -4.10 -17.78
N ALA A 153 -5.44 -4.01 -17.49
CA ALA A 153 -6.02 -4.64 -16.31
C ALA A 153 -5.74 -6.15 -16.33
N LYS A 154 -5.45 -6.72 -15.16
CA LYS A 154 -5.28 -8.18 -15.03
C LYS A 154 -6.60 -8.91 -15.08
#